data_AF-A0A527UUW3-F1
#
_entry.id   AF-A0A527UUW3-F1
#
_cell.length_a   1.000
_cell.length_b   1.000
_cell.length_c   1.000
_cell.angle_alpha   90.00
_cell.angle_beta   90.00
_cell.angle_gamma   90.00
#
_symmetry.space_group_name_H-M   'P 1'
#
loop_
_entity.id
_entity.type
_entity.pdbx_description
1 polymer ?
#
loop_
_entity_poly.entity_id
_entity_poly.type
_entity_poly.pdbx_seq_one_letter_code
_entity_poly.pdbx_strand_id
1 'polypeptide(L)' 'QDVEELIDDPSIPGTLRARMESASAIRQFAIDELALPDNNSYRSHVNVGRDAVTWAVFAASEFSLTPRTWCFPV' A
#
# COMPACT_ATOMS: atom_id res chain seq x y z
N GLN A 1 5.09 9.79 7.00
CA GLN A 1 4.58 11.15 6.71
C GLN A 1 3.08 11.07 6.74
N ASP A 2 2.43 12.02 7.39
CA ASP A 2 0.96 12.05 7.42
C ASP A 2 0.41 12.31 6.01
N VAL A 3 -0.71 11.67 5.67
CA VAL A 3 -1.31 11.78 4.33
C VAL A 3 -1.93 13.15 4.09
N GLU A 4 -2.57 13.76 5.10
CA GLU A 4 -3.19 15.09 4.97
C GLU A 4 -2.11 16.16 4.77
N GLU A 5 -1.02 16.09 5.55
CA GLU A 5 0.13 16.99 5.38
C GLU A 5 0.73 16.92 3.95
N LEU A 6 0.81 15.73 3.36
CA LEU A 6 1.30 15.54 1.99
C LEU A 6 0.33 16.08 0.93
N ILE A 7 -0.98 16.05 1.19
CA ILE A 7 -1.99 16.61 0.30
C ILE A 7 -1.95 18.13 0.32
N ASP A 8 -1.64 18.74 1.46
CA ASP A 8 -1.64 20.19 1.63
C ASP A 8 -0.31 20.86 1.24
N ASP A 9 0.81 20.14 1.29
CA ASP A 9 2.13 20.70 1.00
C ASP A 9 2.34 20.93 -0.52
N PRO A 10 2.41 22.18 -1.03
CA PRO A 10 2.54 22.48 -2.47
C PRO A 10 3.88 22.04 -3.07
N SER A 11 4.89 21.73 -2.26
CA SER A 11 6.20 21.27 -2.72
C SER A 11 6.21 19.80 -3.16
N ILE A 12 5.17 19.04 -2.77
CA ILE A 12 5.03 17.62 -3.12
C ILE A 12 4.72 17.46 -4.61
N PRO A 13 5.39 16.52 -5.31
CA PRO A 13 5.10 16.22 -6.72
C PRO A 13 3.62 15.96 -6.95
N GLY A 14 3.03 16.60 -7.96
CA GLY A 14 1.58 16.52 -8.21
C GLY A 14 1.06 15.10 -8.41
N THR A 15 1.87 14.20 -8.96
CA THR A 15 1.52 12.78 -9.10
C THR A 15 1.40 12.05 -7.77
N LEU A 16 2.25 12.39 -6.78
CA LEU A 16 2.15 11.83 -5.44
C LEU A 16 0.93 12.40 -4.71
N ARG A 17 0.70 13.72 -4.80
CA ARG A 17 -0.48 14.38 -4.23
C ARG A 17 -1.78 13.74 -4.70
N ALA A 18 -1.95 13.60 -6.02
CA ALA A 18 -3.16 12.99 -6.60
C ALA A 18 -3.41 11.55 -6.13
N ARG A 19 -2.33 10.78 -5.90
CA ARG A 19 -2.44 9.42 -5.32
C ARG A 19 -2.88 9.46 -3.86
N MET A 20 -2.36 10.40 -3.07
CA MET A 20 -2.74 10.58 -1.67
C MET A 20 -4.21 11.02 -1.54
N GLU A 21 -4.65 11.96 -2.36
CA GLU A 21 -6.06 12.39 -2.46
C GLU A 21 -6.97 11.20 -2.78
N SER A 22 -6.61 10.39 -3.79
CA SER A 22 -7.37 9.21 -4.18
C SER A 22 -7.46 8.18 -3.06
N ALA A 23 -6.35 7.89 -2.39
CA ALA A 23 -6.31 6.94 -1.28
C ALA A 23 -7.16 7.43 -0.09
N SER A 24 -7.10 8.73 0.22
CA SER A 24 -7.92 9.35 1.27
C SER A 24 -9.42 9.23 0.96
N ALA A 25 -9.83 9.53 -0.28
CA ALA A 25 -11.22 9.40 -0.71
C ALA A 25 -11.73 7.95 -0.67
N ILE A 26 -10.92 6.98 -1.13
CA ILE A 26 -11.25 5.55 -1.06
C ILE A 26 -11.44 5.11 0.39
N ARG A 27 -10.55 5.53 1.30
CA ARG A 27 -10.65 5.23 2.72
C ARG A 27 -11.94 5.78 3.32
N GLN A 28 -12.27 7.03 3.01
CA GLN A 28 -13.47 7.69 3.51
C GLN A 28 -14.74 6.95 3.05
N PHE A 29 -14.82 6.58 1.77
CA PHE A 29 -15.90 5.74 1.25
C PHE A 29 -16.00 4.40 1.98
N ALA A 30 -14.87 3.76 2.28
CA ALA A 30 -14.87 2.46 2.96
C ALA A 30 -15.42 2.56 4.40
N ILE A 31 -15.21 3.70 5.06
CA ILE A 31 -15.78 3.98 6.39
C ILE A 31 -17.28 4.27 6.26
N ASP A 32 -17.64 5.22 5.41
CA ASP A 32 -18.99 5.77 5.34
C ASP A 32 -20.00 4.80 4.71
N GLU A 33 -19.61 4.15 3.61
CA GLU A 33 -20.52 3.35 2.78
C GLU A 33 -20.38 1.85 3.03
N LEU A 34 -19.19 1.39 3.42
CA LEU A 34 -18.92 -0.03 3.66
C LEU A 34 -18.85 -0.38 5.16
N ALA A 35 -19.02 0.61 6.05
CA ALA A 35 -18.98 0.44 7.50
C ALA A 35 -17.69 -0.24 8.01
N LEU A 36 -16.56 -0.02 7.32
CA LEU A 36 -15.27 -0.50 7.80
C LEU A 36 -14.80 0.36 8.99
N PRO A 37 -14.00 -0.21 9.92
CA PRO A 37 -13.55 0.52 11.10
C PRO A 37 -12.70 1.76 10.74
N ASP A 38 -13.01 2.90 11.36
CA ASP A 38 -12.16 4.09 11.32
C ASP A 38 -10.95 3.91 12.25
N ASN A 39 -9.95 3.18 11.75
CA ASN A 39 -8.68 2.95 12.45
C ASN A 39 -7.53 3.70 11.77
N ASN A 40 -6.31 3.51 12.29
CA ASN A 40 -5.11 4.21 11.79
C ASN A 40 -4.57 3.70 10.44
N SER A 41 -5.23 2.73 9.81
CA SER A 41 -4.79 2.20 8.52
C SER A 41 -4.85 3.29 7.44
N TYR A 42 -3.84 3.28 6.58
CA TYR A 42 -3.73 4.15 5.40
C TYR A 42 -3.66 5.66 5.70
N ARG A 43 -3.41 6.07 6.95
CA ARG A 43 -3.23 7.49 7.33
C ARG A 43 -1.81 8.01 7.14
N SER A 44 -0.85 7.14 6.82
CA SER A 44 0.55 7.52 6.68
C SER A 44 1.19 6.94 5.42
N HIS A 45 2.04 7.73 4.79
CA HIS A 45 2.87 7.35 3.65
C HIS A 45 4.34 7.18 4.05
N VAL A 46 5.01 6.22 3.40
CA VAL A 46 6.46 6.02 3.46
C VAL A 46 6.98 5.85 2.03
N ASN A 47 7.95 6.69 1.64
CA ASN A 47 8.71 6.47 0.43
C ASN A 47 9.77 5.39 0.70
N VAL A 48 9.65 4.25 0.04
CA VAL A 48 10.52 3.08 0.26
C VAL A 48 11.85 3.20 -0.50
N GLY A 49 11.95 4.11 -1.48
CA GLY A 49 13.16 4.31 -2.28
C GLY A 49 13.46 3.17 -3.27
N ARG A 50 12.48 2.30 -3.55
CA ARG A 50 12.58 1.18 -4.49
C ARG A 50 11.21 0.89 -5.10
N ASP A 51 11.19 0.21 -6.24
CA ASP A 51 9.97 -0.04 -7.02
C ASP A 51 8.96 -0.94 -6.31
N ALA A 52 9.43 -1.86 -5.44
CA ALA A 52 8.59 -2.80 -4.72
C ALA A 52 8.95 -2.86 -3.23
N VAL A 53 7.94 -2.86 -2.36
CA VAL A 53 8.13 -3.04 -0.90
C VAL A 53 8.75 -4.41 -0.60
N THR A 54 8.23 -5.45 -1.26
CA THR A 54 8.65 -6.85 -1.14
C THR A 54 8.35 -7.60 -2.45
N TRP A 55 9.05 -8.71 -2.67
CA TRP A 55 8.76 -9.66 -3.75
C TRP A 55 8.22 -10.95 -3.15
N ALA A 56 6.99 -11.31 -3.51
CA ALA A 56 6.43 -12.62 -3.19
C ALA A 56 6.80 -13.60 -4.30
N VAL A 57 7.76 -14.49 -4.02
CA VAL A 57 8.22 -15.51 -4.97
C VAL A 57 7.54 -16.84 -4.64
N PHE A 58 6.93 -17.46 -5.65
CA PHE A 58 6.35 -18.80 -5.56
C PHE A 58 7.06 -19.68 -6.59
N ALA A 59 7.41 -20.92 -6.20
CA ALA A 59 8.04 -21.87 -7.10
C ALA A 59 7.45 -23.26 -6.90
N ALA A 60 7.37 -24.03 -7.99
CA ALA A 60 7.02 -25.44 -8.00
C ALA A 60 8.06 -26.21 -8.82
N SER A 61 8.16 -27.53 -8.60
CA SER A 61 8.96 -28.39 -9.48
C SER A 61 8.31 -28.51 -10.87
N GLU A 62 9.09 -28.89 -11.88
CA GLU A 62 8.57 -29.11 -13.23
C GLU A 62 7.37 -30.06 -13.24
N PHE A 63 6.32 -29.70 -13.99
CA PHE A 63 5.03 -30.41 -14.08
C PHE A 63 4.26 -30.58 -12.75
N SER A 64 4.58 -29.78 -11.72
CA SER A 64 3.86 -29.79 -10.44
C SER A 64 3.14 -28.47 -10.19
N LEU A 65 1.97 -28.56 -9.54
CA LEU A 65 1.24 -27.40 -8.99
C LEU A 65 1.44 -27.25 -7.48
N THR A 66 2.19 -28.16 -6.86
CA THR A 66 2.48 -28.09 -5.42
C THR A 66 3.60 -27.09 -5.17
N PRO A 67 3.34 -25.98 -4.43
CA PRO A 67 4.36 -24.99 -4.16
C PRO A 67 5.42 -25.53 -3.21
N ARG A 68 6.66 -25.09 -3.41
CA ARG A 68 7.72 -25.27 -2.42
C ARG A 68 7.44 -24.36 -1.22
N THR A 69 7.61 -24.90 -0.01
CA THR A 69 7.54 -24.14 1.23
C THR A 69 8.94 -23.96 1.80
N TRP A 70 9.24 -22.76 2.30
CA TRP A 70 10.52 -22.43 2.91
C TRP A 70 10.28 -21.66 4.19
N CYS A 71 11.17 -21.84 5.18
CA CYS A 71 11.18 -20.99 6.36
C CYS A 71 11.87 -19.66 6.00
N PHE A 72 11.19 -18.53 6.20
CA PHE A 72 11.78 -17.19 6.08
C PHE A 72 12.85 -16.97 7.18
N PRO A 73 13.94 -16.19 6.97
CA PRO A 73 14.12 -15.11 5.99
C PRO A 73 15.27 -15.34 4.99
N VAL A 74 15.03 -15.05 3.71
CA VAL A 74 16.11 -14.74 2.76
C VAL A 74 16.63 -13.32 3.00
#